data_AF-A0A1V4YCN3-F1
#
_entry.id   AF-A0A1V4YCN3-F1
#
_cell.length_a   1.000
_cell.length_b   1.000
_cell.length_c   1.000
_cell.angle_alpha   90.00
_cell.angle_beta   90.00
_cell.angle_gamma   90.00
#
_symmetry.space_group_name_H-M   'P 1'
#
loop_
_entity.id
_entity.type
_entity.pdbx_description
1 polymer ?
#
loop_
_entity_poly.entity_id
_entity_poly.type
_entity_poly.pdbx_seq_one_letter_code
_entity_poly.pdbx_strand_id
1 'polypeptide(L)'
;MPVEENTTIKTIVDKIAFNVKNYNLDNKRYNIDYHRFISYRSNGIKKENGLSNWLKKSEASNSIFIFLRNFNMNARASKLVEITTFHMNIQKILKNIDVDCLNCFDMSTSPLSVQCGTSTVADELKKLFNYCASPGIFSYSGGFVIGSKVIHCIFPHICPMIDAHHIGISLNRIHADDYFPPGNSWKDYLGYSPIGKLNPSTQGAGRNSWKDDQFLCSIGFYSRIYQQWQKDNGEPGIDAFLKLDMRNHCSGIPRIIEKALW
;
A
#
# COMPACT_ATOMS: atom_id res chain seq x y z
N MET A 1 8.65 -13.46 8.47
CA MET A 1 9.05 -14.32 7.33
C MET A 1 7.88 -14.29 6.33
N PRO A 2 8.02 -14.60 5.05
CA PRO A 2 6.83 -14.71 4.22
C PRO A 2 5.93 -15.86 4.71
N VAL A 3 4.63 -15.78 4.45
CA VAL A 3 3.69 -16.88 4.77
C VAL A 3 4.06 -18.16 4.02
N GLU A 4 3.50 -19.29 4.44
CA GLU A 4 3.74 -20.59 3.81
C GLU A 4 3.11 -20.67 2.41
N GLU A 5 3.63 -21.55 1.56
CA GLU A 5 3.07 -21.79 0.24
C GLU A 5 1.65 -22.35 0.33
N ASN A 6 0.77 -21.90 -0.57
CA ASN A 6 -0.66 -22.22 -0.60
C ASN A 6 -1.43 -21.77 0.65
N THR A 7 -0.95 -20.73 1.34
CA THR A 7 -1.71 -20.08 2.42
C THR A 7 -3.05 -19.59 1.87
N THR A 8 -4.14 -19.88 2.59
CA THR A 8 -5.49 -19.43 2.20
C THR A 8 -5.89 -18.13 2.90
N ILE A 9 -6.85 -17.38 2.33
CA ILE A 9 -7.45 -16.19 2.99
C ILE A 9 -7.97 -16.57 4.37
N LYS A 10 -8.68 -17.71 4.49
CA LYS A 10 -9.19 -18.18 5.77
C LYS A 10 -8.06 -18.32 6.80
N THR A 11 -6.94 -18.93 6.40
CA THR A 11 -5.76 -19.07 7.28
C THR A 11 -5.20 -17.72 7.70
N ILE A 12 -5.16 -16.73 6.80
CA ILE A 12 -4.73 -15.38 7.13
C ILE A 12 -5.69 -14.77 8.16
N VAL A 13 -6.99 -14.77 7.87
CA VAL A 13 -8.06 -14.20 8.71
C VAL A 13 -8.04 -14.78 10.12
N ASP A 14 -8.00 -16.12 10.24
CA ASP A 14 -7.96 -16.83 11.53
C ASP A 14 -6.72 -16.45 12.37
N LYS A 15 -5.62 -16.06 11.71
CA LYS A 15 -4.33 -15.76 12.36
C LYS A 15 -3.99 -14.27 12.45
N ILE A 16 -4.82 -13.34 11.93
CA ILE A 16 -4.48 -11.90 11.88
C ILE A 16 -4.06 -11.39 13.26
N ALA A 17 -4.90 -11.60 14.29
CA ALA A 17 -4.63 -11.09 15.63
C ALA A 17 -3.30 -11.63 16.20
N PHE A 18 -3.04 -12.92 16.01
CA PHE A 18 -1.82 -13.58 16.49
C PHE A 18 -0.57 -13.06 15.75
N ASN A 19 -0.60 -13.02 14.43
CA ASN A 19 0.54 -12.57 13.61
C ASN A 19 0.84 -11.09 13.85
N VAL A 20 -0.18 -10.23 13.90
CA VAL A 20 -0.02 -8.79 14.21
C VAL A 20 0.60 -8.60 15.60
N LYS A 21 0.14 -9.35 16.61
CA LYS A 21 0.72 -9.30 17.96
C LYS A 21 2.19 -9.70 17.95
N ASN A 22 2.54 -10.84 17.33
CA ASN A 22 3.92 -11.33 17.26
C ASN A 22 4.83 -10.37 16.50
N TYR A 23 4.34 -9.83 15.39
CA TYR A 23 5.03 -8.81 14.62
C TYR A 23 5.42 -7.60 15.45
N ASN A 24 4.52 -7.15 16.33
CA ASN A 24 4.75 -6.03 17.21
C ASN A 24 5.72 -6.37 18.37
N LEU A 25 5.84 -7.63 18.79
CA LEU A 25 6.86 -8.04 19.76
C LEU A 25 8.27 -7.95 19.18
N ASP A 26 8.39 -8.12 17.86
CA ASP A 26 9.64 -8.00 17.13
C ASP A 26 10.09 -6.52 17.11
N ASN A 27 11.03 -6.14 18.00
CA ASN A 27 11.47 -4.74 18.21
C ASN A 27 12.41 -4.25 17.09
N LYS A 28 11.99 -4.42 15.84
CA LYS A 28 12.75 -4.03 14.66
C LYS A 28 12.73 -2.52 14.51
N ARG A 29 13.90 -1.92 14.26
CA ARG A 29 14.08 -0.48 14.00
C ARG A 29 13.07 0.10 13.00
N TYR A 30 12.74 -0.69 11.98
CA TYR A 30 11.82 -0.30 10.92
C TYR A 30 10.39 0.01 11.45
N ASN A 31 9.91 -0.67 12.52
CA ASN A 31 8.63 -0.39 13.18
C ASN A 31 8.62 1.03 13.78
N ILE A 32 9.72 1.40 14.44
CA ILE A 32 9.89 2.69 15.11
C ILE A 32 9.90 3.81 14.07
N ASP A 33 10.66 3.63 12.98
CA ASP A 33 10.76 4.62 11.91
C ASP A 33 9.42 4.83 11.19
N TYR A 34 8.65 3.75 10.98
CA TYR A 34 7.30 3.82 10.42
C TYR A 34 6.34 4.59 11.33
N HIS A 35 6.30 4.27 12.62
CA HIS A 35 5.43 4.97 13.56
C HIS A 35 5.75 6.46 13.65
N ARG A 36 7.04 6.82 13.72
CA ARG A 36 7.48 8.23 13.70
C ARG A 36 7.01 8.95 12.44
N PHE A 37 7.15 8.30 11.28
CA PHE A 37 6.70 8.86 10.01
C PHE A 37 5.17 9.08 9.99
N ILE A 38 4.36 8.08 10.38
CA ILE A 38 2.90 8.21 10.42
C ILE A 38 2.45 9.32 11.37
N SER A 39 3.03 9.40 12.57
CA SER A 39 2.72 10.47 13.52
C SER A 39 3.08 11.86 12.98
N TYR A 40 4.25 11.99 12.34
CA TYR A 40 4.66 13.23 11.69
C TYR A 40 3.71 13.62 10.55
N ARG A 41 3.38 12.68 9.67
CA ARG A 41 2.42 12.84 8.57
C ARG A 41 1.07 13.33 9.09
N SER A 42 0.48 12.65 10.06
CA SER A 42 -0.84 13.00 10.61
C SER A 42 -0.85 14.41 11.21
N ASN A 43 0.20 14.78 11.94
CA ASN A 43 0.34 16.13 12.48
C ASN A 43 0.50 17.19 11.37
N GLY A 44 1.29 16.88 10.33
CA GLY A 44 1.47 17.75 9.18
C GLY A 44 0.18 17.98 8.40
N ILE A 45 -0.57 16.91 8.11
CA ILE A 45 -1.87 17.00 7.43
C ILE A 45 -2.87 17.83 8.24
N LYS A 46 -2.92 17.62 9.55
CA LYS A 46 -3.78 18.42 10.44
C LYS A 46 -3.38 19.89 10.45
N LYS A 47 -2.09 20.19 10.55
CA LYS A 47 -1.57 21.57 10.58
C LYS A 47 -1.85 22.32 9.28
N GLU A 48 -1.72 21.66 8.14
CA GLU A 48 -1.90 22.27 6.82
C GLU A 48 -3.35 22.14 6.29
N ASN A 49 -4.29 21.68 7.12
CA ASN A 49 -5.70 21.49 6.80
C ASN A 49 -5.94 20.64 5.53
N GLY A 50 -5.22 19.53 5.39
CA GLY A 50 -5.44 18.58 4.30
C GLY A 50 -4.17 17.96 3.73
N LEU A 51 -4.33 16.78 3.10
CA LEU A 51 -3.23 16.03 2.51
C LEU A 51 -2.54 16.80 1.38
N SER A 52 -3.32 17.34 0.44
CA SER A 52 -2.79 18.09 -0.69
C SER A 52 -2.00 19.32 -0.27
N ASN A 53 -2.45 20.02 0.78
CA ASN A 53 -1.74 21.19 1.31
C ASN A 53 -0.44 20.80 2.03
N TRP A 54 -0.45 19.71 2.79
CA TRP A 54 0.77 19.18 3.40
C TRP A 54 1.80 18.76 2.35
N LEU A 55 1.39 18.07 1.28
CA LEU A 55 2.31 17.63 0.22
C LEU A 55 2.96 18.79 -0.57
N LYS A 56 2.37 19.99 -0.56
CA LYS A 56 3.00 21.21 -1.15
C LYS A 56 4.23 21.67 -0.35
N LYS A 57 4.35 21.25 0.92
CA LYS A 57 5.45 21.66 1.79
C LYS A 57 6.71 20.84 1.52
N SER A 58 7.88 21.47 1.61
CA SER A 58 9.16 20.79 1.43
C SER A 58 9.39 19.76 2.54
N GLU A 59 8.87 20.02 3.75
CA GLU A 59 8.98 19.13 4.90
C GLU A 59 8.23 17.81 4.68
N ALA A 60 7.09 17.81 3.97
CA ALA A 60 6.38 16.59 3.61
C ALA A 60 7.25 15.71 2.70
N SER A 61 7.79 16.30 1.62
CA SER A 61 8.68 15.60 0.69
C SER A 61 9.93 15.06 1.40
N ASN A 62 10.53 15.86 2.28
CA ASN A 62 11.69 15.46 3.07
C ASN A 62 11.37 14.30 4.03
N SER A 63 10.21 14.32 4.68
CA SER A 63 9.80 13.24 5.58
C SER A 63 9.61 11.91 4.84
N ILE A 64 9.00 11.93 3.65
CA ILE A 64 8.85 10.75 2.79
C ILE A 64 10.23 10.27 2.33
N PHE A 65 11.09 11.18 1.88
CA PHE A 65 12.44 10.84 1.44
C PHE A 65 13.26 10.15 2.56
N ILE A 66 13.26 10.72 3.77
CA ILE A 66 13.96 10.17 4.93
C ILE A 66 13.38 8.80 5.28
N PHE A 67 12.06 8.65 5.29
CA PHE A 67 11.40 7.38 5.54
C PHE A 67 11.86 6.30 4.53
N LEU A 68 11.85 6.61 3.24
CA LEU A 68 12.31 5.69 2.19
C LEU A 68 13.79 5.32 2.37
N ARG A 69 14.64 6.30 2.74
CA ARG A 69 16.05 6.06 3.05
C ARG A 69 16.22 5.09 4.22
N ASN A 70 15.45 5.26 5.29
CA ASN A 70 15.47 4.36 6.46
C ASN A 70 15.01 2.93 6.11
N PHE A 71 14.19 2.79 5.06
CA PHE A 71 13.79 1.51 4.48
C PHE A 71 14.79 0.96 3.46
N ASN A 72 16.02 1.49 3.43
CA ASN A 72 17.10 1.11 2.52
C ASN A 72 16.72 1.24 1.03
N MET A 73 15.79 2.14 0.68
CA MET A 73 15.45 2.46 -0.71
C MET A 73 16.53 3.31 -1.41
N ASN A 74 17.68 3.50 -0.76
CA ASN A 74 18.89 4.13 -1.28
C ASN A 74 20.08 3.15 -1.37
N ALA A 75 19.85 1.84 -1.20
CA ALA A 75 20.91 0.84 -1.20
C ALA A 75 21.14 0.21 -2.59
N ARG A 76 22.41 -0.14 -2.86
CA ARG A 76 22.83 -0.85 -4.08
C ARG A 76 22.35 -0.15 -5.36
N ALA A 77 21.58 -0.84 -6.20
CA ALA A 77 21.06 -0.36 -7.48
C ALA A 77 19.78 0.49 -7.35
N SER A 78 19.13 0.52 -6.18
CA SER A 78 17.96 1.34 -5.91
C SER A 78 18.41 2.62 -5.24
N LYS A 79 19.08 3.51 -5.96
CA LYS A 79 19.45 4.84 -5.41
C LYS A 79 18.27 5.79 -5.56
N LEU A 80 17.87 6.45 -4.49
CA LEU A 80 16.90 7.56 -4.55
C LEU A 80 17.46 8.69 -5.42
N VAL A 81 16.58 9.40 -6.11
CA VAL A 81 16.95 10.66 -6.79
C VAL A 81 17.33 11.73 -5.76
N GLU A 82 17.96 12.82 -6.19
CA GLU A 82 18.26 13.95 -5.30
C GLU A 82 16.98 14.55 -4.69
N ILE A 83 17.09 15.07 -3.46
CA ILE A 83 15.92 15.59 -2.72
C ILE A 83 15.17 16.70 -3.46
N THR A 84 15.87 17.55 -4.21
CA THR A 84 15.26 18.58 -5.05
C THR A 84 14.39 17.97 -6.14
N THR A 85 14.91 16.96 -6.84
CA THR A 85 14.16 16.18 -7.85
C THR A 85 12.99 15.44 -7.23
N PHE A 86 13.20 14.83 -6.06
CA PHE A 86 12.17 14.15 -5.29
C PHE A 86 11.00 15.09 -4.98
N HIS A 87 11.30 16.29 -4.45
CA HIS A 87 10.29 17.30 -4.14
C HIS A 87 9.52 17.75 -5.38
N MET A 88 10.22 18.03 -6.49
CA MET A 88 9.56 18.37 -7.77
C MET A 88 8.60 17.27 -8.23
N ASN A 89 8.95 16.00 -8.05
CA ASN A 89 8.09 14.88 -8.44
C ASN A 89 6.89 14.69 -7.51
N ILE A 90 7.00 15.00 -6.21
CA ILE A 90 5.82 15.12 -5.33
C ILE A 90 4.89 16.24 -5.82
N GLN A 91 5.43 17.40 -6.23
CA GLN A 91 4.59 18.48 -6.77
C GLN A 91 3.92 18.09 -8.10
N LYS A 92 4.55 17.25 -8.92
CA LYS A 92 3.93 16.72 -10.15
C LYS A 92 2.80 15.74 -9.87
N ILE A 93 2.83 14.99 -8.76
CA ILE A 93 1.68 14.18 -8.34
C ILE A 93 0.47 15.08 -8.12
N LEU A 94 0.63 16.16 -7.34
CA LEU A 94 -0.45 17.10 -7.04
C LEU A 94 -1.05 17.80 -8.27
N LYS A 95 -0.32 17.87 -9.38
CA LYS A 95 -0.79 18.48 -10.63
C LYS A 95 -1.56 17.52 -11.53
N ASN A 96 -1.25 16.22 -11.44
CA ASN A 96 -1.70 15.23 -12.41
C ASN A 96 -2.63 14.16 -11.82
N ILE A 97 -2.72 14.10 -10.49
CA ILE A 97 -3.49 13.10 -9.74
C ILE A 97 -4.46 13.82 -8.81
N ASP A 98 -5.71 13.37 -8.78
CA ASP A 98 -6.71 13.88 -7.82
C ASP A 98 -6.46 13.30 -6.42
N VAL A 99 -5.53 13.92 -5.70
CA VAL A 99 -5.10 13.46 -4.37
C VAL A 99 -6.22 13.59 -3.33
N ASP A 100 -7.06 14.62 -3.44
CA ASP A 100 -8.12 14.86 -2.47
C ASP A 100 -9.24 13.82 -2.64
N CYS A 101 -9.60 13.50 -3.89
CA CYS A 101 -10.50 12.39 -4.17
C CYS A 101 -9.96 11.06 -3.64
N LEU A 102 -8.70 10.72 -3.95
CA LEU A 102 -8.08 9.49 -3.45
C LEU A 102 -8.07 9.44 -1.92
N ASN A 103 -7.84 10.56 -1.24
CA ASN A 103 -7.83 10.61 0.23
C ASN A 103 -9.21 10.43 0.87
N CYS A 104 -10.30 10.62 0.12
CA CYS A 104 -11.66 10.40 0.58
C CYS A 104 -12.15 8.97 0.33
N PHE A 105 -11.38 8.15 -0.38
CA PHE A 105 -11.77 6.78 -0.70
C PHE A 105 -11.67 5.85 0.53
N ASP A 106 -12.71 5.03 0.72
CA ASP A 106 -12.74 4.01 1.76
C ASP A 106 -12.60 2.60 1.17
N MET A 107 -11.44 2.00 1.40
CA MET A 107 -11.11 0.64 0.95
C MET A 107 -11.97 -0.45 1.62
N SER A 108 -12.66 -0.13 2.73
CA SER A 108 -13.47 -1.08 3.48
C SER A 108 -14.73 -1.54 2.71
N THR A 109 -15.28 -0.66 1.87
CA THR A 109 -16.60 -0.86 1.24
C THR A 109 -16.68 -0.47 -0.23
N SER A 110 -15.80 0.41 -0.72
CA SER A 110 -15.97 1.01 -2.06
C SER A 110 -15.20 0.25 -3.14
N PRO A 111 -15.79 -0.02 -4.32
CA PRO A 111 -15.03 -0.51 -5.46
C PRO A 111 -14.10 0.59 -6.01
N LEU A 112 -12.96 0.21 -6.58
CA LEU A 112 -12.06 1.16 -7.24
C LEU A 112 -12.66 1.75 -8.54
N SER A 113 -13.76 1.19 -9.03
CA SER A 113 -14.55 1.75 -10.14
C SER A 113 -15.36 3.00 -9.77
N VAL A 114 -15.40 3.40 -8.48
CA VAL A 114 -16.03 4.65 -8.04
C VAL A 114 -15.42 5.87 -8.73
N GLN A 115 -16.28 6.82 -9.10
CA GLN A 115 -15.89 8.06 -9.77
C GLN A 115 -15.06 8.96 -8.87
N CYS A 116 -14.09 9.61 -9.51
CA CYS A 116 -13.07 10.46 -8.94
C CYS A 116 -12.86 11.64 -9.89
N GLY A 117 -13.68 12.68 -9.74
CA GLY A 117 -13.77 13.75 -10.73
C GLY A 117 -14.25 13.23 -12.08
N THR A 118 -13.36 13.24 -13.09
CA THR A 118 -13.64 12.75 -14.45
C THR A 118 -13.07 11.35 -14.74
N SER A 119 -12.45 10.70 -13.75
CA SER A 119 -11.85 9.36 -13.85
C SER A 119 -12.38 8.46 -12.73
N THR A 120 -11.89 7.22 -12.62
CA THR A 120 -12.18 6.36 -11.46
C THR A 120 -11.02 6.36 -10.46
N VAL A 121 -11.27 5.89 -9.23
CA VAL A 121 -10.21 5.65 -8.24
C VAL A 121 -9.14 4.70 -8.80
N ALA A 122 -9.54 3.66 -9.54
CA ALA A 122 -8.63 2.73 -10.21
C ALA A 122 -7.72 3.45 -11.22
N ASP A 123 -8.28 4.36 -12.02
CA ASP A 123 -7.51 5.13 -13.01
C ASP A 123 -6.49 6.05 -12.34
N GLU A 124 -6.87 6.75 -11.27
CA GLU A 124 -5.97 7.65 -10.54
C GLU A 124 -4.86 6.88 -9.83
N LEU A 125 -5.18 5.75 -9.18
CA LEU A 125 -4.17 4.88 -8.56
C LEU A 125 -3.23 4.25 -9.59
N LYS A 126 -3.74 3.89 -10.77
CA LYS A 126 -2.93 3.37 -11.89
C LYS A 126 -1.96 4.43 -12.41
N LYS A 127 -2.44 5.65 -12.69
CA LYS A 127 -1.58 6.78 -13.10
C LYS A 127 -0.50 7.04 -12.06
N LEU A 128 -0.90 7.10 -10.78
CA LEU A 128 0.00 7.34 -9.66
C LEU A 128 1.05 6.23 -9.53
N PHE A 129 0.66 4.96 -9.63
CA PHE A 129 1.57 3.83 -9.56
C PHE A 129 2.58 3.83 -10.70
N ASN A 130 2.12 3.98 -11.94
CA ASN A 130 3.00 4.03 -13.11
C ASN A 130 3.97 5.22 -13.02
N TYR A 131 3.51 6.39 -12.55
CA TYR A 131 4.38 7.53 -12.29
C TYR A 131 5.42 7.24 -11.22
N CYS A 132 5.01 6.78 -10.04
CA CYS A 132 5.92 6.54 -8.92
C CYS A 132 6.93 5.41 -9.19
N ALA A 133 6.54 4.40 -9.98
CA ALA A 133 7.39 3.27 -10.35
C ALA A 133 8.34 3.58 -11.52
N SER A 134 8.19 4.73 -12.19
CA SER A 134 9.02 5.05 -13.36
C SER A 134 10.48 5.36 -12.96
N PRO A 135 11.47 4.91 -13.76
CA PRO A 135 12.88 5.28 -13.57
C PRO A 135 13.08 6.79 -13.58
N GLY A 136 13.93 7.29 -12.67
CA GLY A 136 14.26 8.71 -12.55
C GLY A 136 13.22 9.56 -11.83
N ILE A 137 12.09 8.99 -11.39
CA ILE A 137 11.07 9.72 -10.63
C ILE A 137 11.43 9.77 -9.14
N PHE A 138 11.39 8.64 -8.43
CA PHE A 138 11.75 8.58 -7.01
C PHE A 138 13.02 7.78 -6.74
N SER A 139 13.39 6.89 -7.65
CA SER A 139 14.71 6.25 -7.71
C SER A 139 15.22 6.24 -9.14
N TYR A 140 16.54 6.17 -9.33
CA TYR A 140 17.14 6.11 -10.66
C TYR A 140 16.70 4.87 -11.46
N SER A 141 16.52 3.73 -10.78
CA SER A 141 16.09 2.47 -11.39
C SER A 141 14.58 2.30 -11.51
N GLY A 142 13.78 3.07 -10.76
CA GLY A 142 12.35 2.88 -10.65
C GLY A 142 11.96 1.55 -9.99
N GLY A 143 10.82 1.01 -10.40
CA GLY A 143 10.29 -0.29 -10.01
C GLY A 143 9.13 -0.24 -9.01
N PHE A 144 8.37 -1.33 -8.94
CA PHE A 144 7.17 -1.43 -8.11
C PHE A 144 7.44 -1.23 -6.60
N VAL A 145 8.65 -1.57 -6.11
CA VAL A 145 8.97 -1.43 -4.69
C VAL A 145 9.05 0.03 -4.27
N ILE A 146 9.76 0.87 -5.03
CA ILE A 146 9.81 2.31 -4.73
C ILE A 146 8.44 2.94 -5.00
N GLY A 147 7.77 2.54 -6.08
CA GLY A 147 6.45 3.03 -6.44
C GLY A 147 5.43 2.81 -5.33
N SER A 148 5.21 1.56 -4.93
CA SER A 148 4.27 1.21 -3.87
C SER A 148 4.60 1.86 -2.53
N LYS A 149 5.89 1.97 -2.14
CA LYS A 149 6.30 2.63 -0.90
C LYS A 149 6.01 4.13 -0.90
N VAL A 150 6.31 4.84 -1.99
CA VAL A 150 5.99 6.27 -2.11
C VAL A 150 4.48 6.49 -2.00
N ILE A 151 3.70 5.68 -2.73
CA ILE A 151 2.24 5.78 -2.71
C ILE A 151 1.68 5.45 -1.34
N HIS A 152 2.20 4.42 -0.67
CA HIS A 152 1.82 4.08 0.70
C HIS A 152 2.14 5.22 1.68
N CYS A 153 3.24 5.95 1.49
CA CYS A 153 3.52 7.13 2.32
C CYS A 153 2.45 8.22 2.15
N ILE A 154 1.88 8.34 0.97
CA ILE A 154 0.83 9.31 0.65
C ILE A 154 -0.55 8.80 1.13
N PHE A 155 -0.91 7.56 0.79
CA PHE A 155 -2.21 6.93 1.04
C PHE A 155 -2.09 5.61 1.81
N PRO A 156 -1.61 5.64 3.06
CA PRO A 156 -1.37 4.40 3.81
C PRO A 156 -2.66 3.66 4.20
N HIS A 157 -3.81 4.33 4.12
CA HIS A 157 -5.13 3.75 4.38
C HIS A 157 -5.67 2.91 3.20
N ILE A 158 -5.07 3.05 2.01
CA ILE A 158 -5.52 2.40 0.77
C ILE A 158 -4.44 1.46 0.25
N CYS A 159 -3.21 1.96 0.17
CA CYS A 159 -2.20 1.34 -0.67
C CYS A 159 -1.28 0.42 0.15
N PRO A 160 -0.96 -0.79 -0.31
CA PRO A 160 0.04 -1.64 0.32
C PRO A 160 1.47 -1.15 0.05
N MET A 161 2.35 -1.39 1.02
CA MET A 161 3.78 -1.19 0.95
C MET A 161 4.47 -2.48 0.48
N ILE A 162 4.45 -2.72 -0.82
CA ILE A 162 4.97 -3.96 -1.38
C ILE A 162 6.50 -3.96 -1.38
N ASP A 163 7.09 -5.00 -0.77
CA ASP A 163 8.51 -5.30 -0.87
C ASP A 163 8.75 -6.66 -1.52
N ALA A 164 9.94 -6.83 -2.11
CA ALA A 164 10.27 -8.03 -2.88
C ALA A 164 10.60 -9.27 -2.03
N HIS A 165 10.86 -9.13 -0.73
CA HIS A 165 11.39 -10.18 0.13
C HIS A 165 10.38 -10.72 1.15
N HIS A 166 9.35 -9.95 1.48
CA HIS A 166 8.27 -10.36 2.37
C HIS A 166 6.94 -10.24 1.65
N ILE A 167 6.36 -9.03 1.55
CA ILE A 167 4.96 -8.87 1.12
C ILE A 167 4.70 -9.49 -0.25
N GLY A 168 5.54 -9.23 -1.25
CA GLY A 168 5.28 -9.80 -2.55
C GLY A 168 5.60 -11.30 -2.65
N ILE A 169 6.47 -11.87 -1.78
CA ILE A 169 6.58 -13.34 -1.67
C ILE A 169 5.31 -13.90 -1.01
N SER A 170 4.86 -13.30 0.09
CA SER A 170 3.64 -13.73 0.78
C SER A 170 2.44 -13.71 -0.16
N LEU A 171 2.28 -12.64 -0.95
CA LEU A 171 1.23 -12.56 -1.98
C LEU A 171 1.38 -13.67 -3.02
N ASN A 172 2.58 -13.89 -3.59
CA ASN A 172 2.78 -14.98 -4.55
C ASN A 172 2.49 -16.39 -3.97
N ARG A 173 2.59 -16.56 -2.65
CA ARG A 173 2.35 -17.82 -1.94
C ARG A 173 0.89 -18.05 -1.56
N ILE A 174 0.01 -17.06 -1.69
CA ILE A 174 -1.41 -17.26 -1.47
C ILE A 174 -1.97 -18.18 -2.55
N HIS A 175 -2.86 -19.09 -2.15
CA HIS A 175 -3.52 -20.02 -3.06
C HIS A 175 -4.19 -19.27 -4.22
N ALA A 176 -3.99 -19.75 -5.46
CA ALA A 176 -4.45 -19.02 -6.66
C ALA A 176 -5.97 -18.79 -6.65
N ASP A 177 -6.74 -19.78 -6.19
CA ASP A 177 -8.19 -19.66 -6.11
C ASP A 177 -8.62 -18.59 -5.11
N ASP A 178 -7.81 -18.22 -4.12
CA ASP A 178 -8.20 -17.20 -3.14
C ASP A 178 -8.03 -15.76 -3.66
N TYR A 179 -7.51 -15.56 -4.87
CA TYR A 179 -7.41 -14.23 -5.51
C TYR A 179 -8.73 -13.73 -6.10
N PHE A 180 -9.78 -13.76 -5.29
CA PHE A 180 -11.08 -13.21 -5.65
C PHE A 180 -11.15 -11.70 -5.35
N PRO A 181 -11.89 -10.93 -6.17
CA PRO A 181 -12.19 -9.54 -5.89
C PRO A 181 -13.07 -9.42 -4.63
N PRO A 182 -13.12 -8.24 -3.97
CA PRO A 182 -14.03 -7.95 -2.86
C PRO A 182 -15.50 -7.78 -3.31
N GLY A 183 -15.94 -8.55 -4.33
CA GLY A 183 -17.24 -8.47 -4.96
C GLY A 183 -17.43 -9.58 -6.00
N ASN A 184 -18.30 -9.36 -6.99
CA ASN A 184 -18.64 -10.39 -7.99
C ASN A 184 -17.52 -10.66 -8.99
N SER A 185 -16.81 -9.62 -9.43
CA SER A 185 -15.75 -9.75 -10.43
C SER A 185 -14.70 -8.64 -10.31
N TRP A 186 -13.48 -8.91 -10.80
CA TRP A 186 -12.44 -7.89 -10.89
C TRP A 186 -12.86 -6.74 -11.82
N LYS A 187 -13.69 -7.01 -12.83
CA LYS A 187 -14.25 -6.00 -13.71
C LYS A 187 -15.17 -5.03 -12.96
N ASP A 188 -16.03 -5.53 -12.08
CA ASP A 188 -16.93 -4.66 -11.31
C ASP A 188 -16.14 -3.83 -10.28
N TYR A 189 -15.14 -4.47 -9.66
CA TYR A 189 -14.30 -3.81 -8.66
C TYR A 189 -13.36 -2.75 -9.26
N LEU A 190 -12.68 -3.04 -10.38
CA LEU A 190 -11.69 -2.15 -10.99
C LEU A 190 -12.27 -1.27 -12.10
N GLY A 191 -13.46 -1.60 -12.62
CA GLY A 191 -14.02 -0.98 -13.82
C GLY A 191 -13.49 -1.58 -15.13
N TYR A 192 -12.53 -2.52 -15.05
CA TYR A 192 -11.92 -3.20 -16.19
C TYR A 192 -11.38 -4.59 -15.79
N SER A 193 -11.10 -5.43 -16.78
CA SER A 193 -10.56 -6.78 -16.53
C SER A 193 -9.02 -6.76 -16.48
N PRO A 194 -8.40 -7.08 -15.33
CA PRO A 194 -6.94 -7.11 -15.22
C PRO A 194 -6.35 -8.25 -16.06
N ILE A 195 -5.13 -8.07 -16.55
CA ILE A 195 -4.47 -9.01 -17.44
C ILE A 195 -3.29 -9.72 -16.73
N GLY A 196 -3.20 -11.03 -16.94
CA GLY A 196 -2.10 -11.86 -16.43
C GLY A 196 -2.31 -12.33 -15.00
N LYS A 197 -1.22 -12.75 -14.34
CA LYS A 197 -1.27 -13.23 -12.96
C LYS A 197 -1.47 -12.06 -12.00
N LEU A 198 -2.47 -12.13 -11.13
CA LEU A 198 -2.82 -11.04 -10.20
C LEU A 198 -1.74 -10.83 -9.11
N ASN A 199 -0.93 -11.84 -8.84
CA ASN A 199 0.16 -11.86 -7.87
C ASN A 199 1.45 -12.50 -8.44
N PRO A 200 2.31 -11.74 -9.12
CA PRO A 200 3.52 -12.27 -9.72
C PRO A 200 4.63 -12.51 -8.71
N SER A 201 5.56 -13.38 -9.09
CA SER A 201 6.80 -13.61 -8.34
C SER A 201 7.59 -12.32 -8.20
N THR A 202 8.14 -12.09 -7.00
CA THR A 202 9.06 -10.97 -6.74
C THR A 202 10.53 -11.30 -7.01
N GLN A 203 10.81 -12.52 -7.47
CA GLN A 203 12.16 -13.05 -7.65
C GLN A 203 12.53 -13.21 -9.13
N GLY A 204 13.83 -13.11 -9.41
CA GLY A 204 14.39 -13.28 -10.76
C GLY A 204 13.73 -12.37 -11.80
N ALA A 205 13.55 -12.90 -13.01
CA ALA A 205 12.85 -12.21 -14.10
C ALA A 205 11.38 -11.93 -13.78
N GLY A 206 10.75 -12.75 -12.93
CA GLY A 206 9.36 -12.57 -12.49
C GLY A 206 9.11 -11.24 -11.79
N ARG A 207 10.13 -10.66 -11.14
CA ARG A 207 10.04 -9.34 -10.49
C ARG A 207 9.54 -8.24 -11.42
N ASN A 208 9.89 -8.32 -12.71
CA ASN A 208 9.54 -7.31 -13.70
C ASN A 208 8.08 -7.42 -14.16
N SER A 209 7.35 -8.44 -13.72
CA SER A 209 5.93 -8.63 -14.04
C SER A 209 4.97 -7.94 -13.05
N TRP A 210 5.48 -7.36 -11.96
CA TRP A 210 4.69 -6.47 -11.10
C TRP A 210 4.35 -5.17 -11.85
N LYS A 211 3.12 -5.06 -12.33
CA LYS A 211 2.58 -3.87 -13.01
C LYS A 211 1.43 -3.26 -12.21
N ASP A 212 0.80 -2.25 -12.80
CA ASP A 212 -0.36 -1.55 -12.26
C ASP A 212 -1.52 -2.49 -11.90
N ASP A 213 -1.86 -3.44 -12.77
CA ASP A 213 -2.93 -4.40 -12.50
C ASP A 213 -2.69 -5.19 -11.21
N GLN A 214 -1.46 -5.66 -10.99
CA GLN A 214 -1.10 -6.42 -9.78
C GLN A 214 -1.12 -5.55 -8.53
N PHE A 215 -0.71 -4.29 -8.65
CA PHE A 215 -0.81 -3.34 -7.56
C PHE A 215 -2.29 -3.07 -7.20
N LEU A 216 -3.16 -2.80 -8.18
CA LEU A 216 -4.58 -2.56 -7.93
C LEU A 216 -5.30 -3.80 -7.40
N CYS A 217 -4.97 -4.99 -7.93
CA CYS A 217 -5.51 -6.25 -7.42
C CYS A 217 -5.05 -6.54 -5.99
N SER A 218 -3.83 -6.14 -5.61
CA SER A 218 -3.38 -6.27 -4.22
C SER A 218 -4.19 -5.41 -3.24
N ILE A 219 -4.65 -4.22 -3.66
CA ILE A 219 -5.58 -3.37 -2.88
C ILE A 219 -6.92 -4.08 -2.70
N GLY A 220 -7.49 -4.63 -3.79
CA GLY A 220 -8.74 -5.40 -3.72
C GLY A 220 -8.63 -6.66 -2.86
N PHE A 221 -7.51 -7.37 -2.95
CA PHE A 221 -7.23 -8.55 -2.13
C PHE A 221 -7.15 -8.18 -0.64
N TYR A 222 -6.53 -7.05 -0.31
CA TYR A 222 -6.50 -6.53 1.06
C TYR A 222 -7.89 -6.15 1.57
N SER A 223 -8.69 -5.49 0.74
CA SER A 223 -10.12 -5.23 1.04
C SER A 223 -10.87 -6.53 1.30
N ARG A 224 -10.66 -7.58 0.49
CA ARG A 224 -11.31 -8.89 0.66
C ARG A 224 -10.95 -9.58 1.97
N ILE A 225 -9.69 -9.55 2.40
CA ILE A 225 -9.25 -10.07 3.71
C ILE A 225 -9.97 -9.33 4.83
N TYR A 226 -10.03 -8.01 4.76
CA TYR A 226 -10.74 -7.20 5.75
C TYR A 226 -12.24 -7.55 5.80
N GLN A 227 -12.91 -7.63 4.66
CA GLN A 227 -14.33 -8.01 4.59
C GLN A 227 -14.58 -9.43 5.13
N GLN A 228 -13.68 -10.37 4.84
CA GLN A 228 -13.80 -11.72 5.38
C GLN A 228 -13.65 -11.72 6.91
N TRP A 229 -12.69 -10.95 7.42
CA TRP A 229 -12.52 -10.78 8.86
C TRP A 229 -13.76 -10.14 9.51
N GLN A 230 -14.35 -9.11 8.90
CA GLN A 230 -15.59 -8.50 9.40
C GLN A 230 -16.70 -9.54 9.52
N LYS A 231 -16.95 -10.30 8.44
CA LYS A 231 -17.96 -11.34 8.40
C LYS A 231 -17.75 -12.41 9.47
N ASP A 232 -16.52 -12.90 9.61
CA ASP A 232 -16.19 -13.96 10.57
C ASP A 232 -16.24 -13.49 12.03
N ASN A 233 -16.24 -12.18 12.27
CA ASN A 233 -16.28 -11.57 13.61
C ASN A 233 -17.58 -10.79 13.89
N GLY A 234 -18.62 -10.93 13.05
CA GLY A 234 -19.93 -10.31 13.28
C GLY A 234 -20.00 -8.82 12.95
N GLU A 235 -19.27 -8.36 11.94
CA GLU A 235 -19.26 -6.98 11.41
C GLU A 235 -18.94 -5.90 12.47
N PRO A 236 -17.86 -6.04 13.26
CA PRO A 236 -17.56 -5.11 14.35
C PRO A 236 -17.07 -3.73 13.90
N GLY A 237 -16.89 -3.51 12.60
CA GLY A 237 -16.49 -2.24 11.99
C GLY A 237 -14.98 -2.01 11.93
N ILE A 238 -14.60 -0.92 11.25
CA ILE A 238 -13.19 -0.59 10.96
C ILE A 238 -12.38 -0.35 12.23
N ASP A 239 -12.95 0.29 13.24
CA ASP A 239 -12.26 0.59 14.49
C ASP A 239 -11.84 -0.68 15.24
N ALA A 240 -12.67 -1.72 15.21
CA ALA A 240 -12.34 -3.00 15.80
C ALA A 240 -11.19 -3.69 15.05
N PHE A 241 -11.19 -3.60 13.73
CA PHE A 241 -10.07 -4.10 12.93
C PHE A 241 -8.77 -3.35 13.22
N LEU A 242 -8.83 -2.02 13.27
CA LEU A 242 -7.66 -1.18 13.56
C LEU A 242 -7.07 -1.47 14.95
N LYS A 243 -7.91 -1.84 15.92
CA LYS A 243 -7.49 -2.24 17.28
C LYS A 243 -6.73 -3.57 17.35
N LEU A 244 -6.72 -4.38 16.28
CA LEU A 244 -5.85 -5.57 16.21
C LEU A 244 -4.36 -5.18 16.32
N ASP A 245 -4.01 -3.95 15.93
CA ASP A 245 -2.69 -3.37 16.15
C ASP A 245 -2.68 -2.44 17.37
N MET A 246 -2.67 -3.03 18.58
CA MET A 246 -2.76 -2.32 19.86
C MET A 246 -1.69 -1.23 20.10
N ARG A 247 -0.61 -1.20 19.32
CA ARG A 247 0.42 -0.16 19.45
C ARG A 247 0.14 1.09 18.60
N ASN A 248 -1.02 1.16 17.93
CA ASN A 248 -1.40 2.25 17.03
C ASN A 248 -0.30 2.59 16.02
N HIS A 249 0.43 1.57 15.57
CA HIS A 249 1.42 1.70 14.50
C HIS A 249 0.78 1.55 13.12
N CYS A 250 -0.56 1.56 13.07
CA CYS A 250 -1.32 1.36 11.87
C CYS A 250 -2.01 2.65 11.43
N SER A 251 -1.97 2.89 10.14
CA SER A 251 -2.56 4.03 9.45
C SER A 251 -3.71 3.61 8.53
N GLY A 252 -4.09 2.33 8.56
CA GLY A 252 -5.27 1.76 7.90
C GLY A 252 -5.18 0.24 7.72
N ILE A 253 -6.17 -0.33 7.03
CA ILE A 253 -6.25 -1.78 6.76
C ILE A 253 -4.97 -2.37 6.16
N PRO A 254 -4.29 -1.75 5.15
CA PRO A 254 -3.18 -2.40 4.46
C PRO A 254 -2.05 -2.80 5.40
N ARG A 255 -1.74 -1.92 6.36
CA ARG A 255 -0.63 -2.13 7.28
C ARG A 255 -0.93 -3.25 8.28
N ILE A 256 -2.18 -3.49 8.67
CA ILE A 256 -2.56 -4.68 9.49
C ILE A 256 -2.35 -5.95 8.71
N ILE A 257 -2.82 -5.97 7.46
CA ILE A 257 -2.72 -7.16 6.61
C ILE A 257 -1.26 -7.48 6.32
N GLU A 258 -0.42 -6.49 6.03
CA GLU A 258 1.02 -6.70 5.88
C GLU A 258 1.68 -7.33 7.10
N LYS A 259 1.27 -6.95 8.32
CA LYS A 259 1.74 -7.60 9.56
C LYS A 259 1.23 -9.02 9.70
N ALA A 260 0.00 -9.28 9.26
CA ALA A 260 -0.57 -10.62 9.24
C ALA A 260 0.12 -11.55 8.22
N LEU A 261 0.68 -10.97 7.15
CA LEU A 261 1.43 -11.66 6.10
C LEU A 261 2.94 -11.82 6.40
N TRP A 262 3.37 -11.53 7.63
CA TRP A 262 4.75 -11.63 8.10
C TRP A 262 4.94 -12.77 9.12
#